data_AF-A0A1G4JJ91-F1
#
_entry.id   AF-A0A1G4JJ91-F1
#
_cell.length_a   1.000
_cell.length_b   1.000
_cell.length_c   1.000
_cell.angle_alpha   90.00
_cell.angle_beta   90.00
_cell.angle_gamma   90.00
#
_symmetry.space_group_name_H-M   'P 1'
#
loop_
_entity.id
_entity.type
_entity.pdbx_description
1 polymer ?
#
loop_
_entity_poly.entity_id
_entity_poly.type
_entity_poly.pdbx_seq_one_letter_code
_entity_poly.pdbx_strand_id
1 'polypeptide(L)'
;MIPRSGPLKTRSPCSICVKRKVKCDRQVPCLNCIKRGQDKECLKSYQQNVKKSVSLAFHNDKSLLSIWQEYEYWVLALGATQLENFDNSGFVDVESDLEEVRYWREYLSREASFKLLDYAVAELGGFFFGCVGDVGELYVQLSTYWSRQETDSLQTIDDFFWNTILWSIFTMCVFYIPTESLAEILRPAVVSQWLYDRAEHHWNSGLKNELYKGFLKTAVRTLENANFLSHPDVRVIQSYLILAVTPFPQLHKPLANSLLVHSLHLAKSLRIDNFRPLVTDSTELRLKKASSERLWYRLSVQDYWQSGPNKPISLHEENGSLLTHAAFLMDKPTIDVYKSEDTFEALMWKLVSLDRDLERYFVQPSKPPLRTIEAVQKQTEIFRHKISMYDAYESTSSKLEKFLATFLLGAVEWRLFQLDLLHYDTARSLPKLVQQTKVSVTLILGNMANGSAAYNKFPIVTTTLAKMYAFHSFCFVFSNSAENEQLLGDLSEVFANLEINSLVATRKIISLARRFVELRKLWRSIKVLDKVHQDDHPVIKILQSDIETVSSLYSRVSGVARDNDSISDRPKSQEFERIVRAFDSAHSFKDILDSS
;
A
#
# COMPACT_ATOMS: atom_id res chain seq x y z
N MET A 1 -7.93 -20.19 -18.60
CA MET A 1 -9.04 -20.50 -19.55
C MET A 1 -9.86 -19.24 -19.77
N ILE A 2 -9.73 -18.58 -20.92
CA ILE A 2 -10.54 -17.42 -21.27
C ILE A 2 -12.00 -17.90 -21.43
N PRO A 3 -12.98 -17.37 -20.67
CA PRO A 3 -14.36 -17.64 -20.97
C PRO A 3 -14.64 -16.99 -22.33
N ARG A 4 -14.89 -17.81 -23.37
CA ARG A 4 -15.42 -17.34 -24.65
C ARG A 4 -16.55 -16.37 -24.32
N SER A 5 -16.44 -15.13 -24.83
CA SER A 5 -17.43 -14.08 -24.67
C SER A 5 -18.82 -14.69 -24.85
N GLY A 6 -19.55 -14.83 -23.75
CA GLY A 6 -20.91 -15.34 -23.81
C GLY A 6 -21.74 -14.45 -24.74
N PRO A 7 -22.77 -14.99 -25.39
CA PRO A 7 -23.63 -14.21 -26.29
C PRO A 7 -24.12 -12.93 -25.57
N LEU A 8 -23.99 -11.78 -26.25
CA LEU A 8 -24.40 -10.45 -25.75
C LEU A 8 -25.81 -10.53 -25.14
N LYS A 9 -25.97 -10.14 -23.87
CA LYS A 9 -27.26 -10.17 -23.18
C LYS A 9 -27.85 -8.77 -22.98
N THR A 10 -29.15 -8.59 -23.26
CA THR A 10 -29.87 -7.34 -23.03
C THR A 10 -30.51 -7.30 -21.63
N ARG A 11 -30.61 -6.10 -21.03
CA ARG A 11 -31.35 -5.89 -19.76
C ARG A 11 -32.86 -6.11 -19.95
N SER A 12 -33.41 -5.69 -21.09
CA SER A 12 -34.83 -5.85 -21.44
C SER A 12 -35.04 -7.02 -22.42
N PRO A 13 -36.21 -7.70 -22.38
CA PRO A 13 -36.61 -8.64 -23.44
C PRO A 13 -36.62 -7.95 -24.81
N CYS A 14 -36.22 -8.66 -25.87
CA CYS A 14 -36.24 -8.06 -27.21
C CYS A 14 -37.68 -7.72 -27.64
N SER A 15 -37.83 -6.68 -28.47
CA SER A 15 -39.15 -6.20 -28.93
C SER A 15 -39.99 -7.29 -29.61
N ILE A 16 -39.34 -8.25 -30.28
CA ILE A 16 -40.00 -9.39 -30.93
C ILE A 16 -40.61 -10.35 -29.90
N CYS A 17 -39.87 -10.70 -28.84
CA CYS A 17 -40.40 -11.54 -27.76
C CYS A 17 -41.50 -10.82 -26.96
N VAL A 18 -41.37 -9.51 -26.75
CA VAL A 18 -42.41 -8.69 -26.09
C VAL A 18 -43.68 -8.65 -26.93
N LYS A 19 -43.58 -8.35 -28.22
CA LYS A 19 -44.72 -8.31 -29.15
C LYS A 19 -45.47 -9.65 -29.21
N ARG A 20 -44.74 -10.75 -29.02
CA ARG A 20 -45.28 -12.11 -29.03
C ARG A 20 -45.70 -12.64 -27.67
N LYS A 21 -45.48 -11.88 -26.59
CA LYS A 21 -45.76 -12.30 -25.20
C LYS A 21 -45.09 -13.63 -24.83
N VAL A 22 -43.86 -13.87 -25.29
CA VAL A 22 -43.07 -15.07 -24.98
C VAL A 22 -41.83 -14.72 -24.17
N LYS A 23 -41.35 -15.67 -23.35
CA LYS A 23 -40.15 -15.50 -22.53
C LYS A 23 -38.91 -15.33 -23.42
N CYS A 24 -38.15 -14.26 -23.19
CA CYS A 24 -36.90 -13.98 -23.89
C CYS A 24 -35.73 -14.47 -23.04
N ASP A 25 -34.81 -15.21 -23.64
CA ASP A 25 -33.52 -15.62 -23.07
C ASP A 25 -32.48 -14.48 -23.07
N ARG A 26 -32.87 -13.32 -23.62
CA ARG A 26 -32.15 -12.04 -23.61
C ARG A 26 -30.78 -12.07 -24.30
N GLN A 27 -30.40 -13.16 -24.96
CA GLN A 27 -29.26 -13.19 -25.87
C GLN A 27 -29.56 -12.35 -27.13
N VAL A 28 -28.54 -11.87 -27.83
CA VAL A 28 -28.69 -11.11 -29.08
C VAL A 28 -27.89 -11.79 -30.20
N PRO A 29 -28.55 -12.34 -31.23
CA PRO A 29 -29.99 -12.58 -31.31
C PRO A 29 -30.47 -13.63 -30.30
N CYS A 30 -31.71 -13.52 -29.82
CA CYS A 30 -32.23 -14.42 -28.79
C CYS A 30 -32.57 -15.79 -29.38
N LEU A 31 -32.42 -16.89 -28.64
CA LEU A 31 -32.66 -18.25 -29.15
C LEU A 31 -34.06 -18.44 -29.74
N ASN A 32 -35.06 -17.73 -29.19
CA ASN A 32 -36.43 -17.73 -29.71
C ASN A 32 -36.57 -17.01 -31.05
N CYS A 33 -35.77 -15.98 -31.31
CA CYS A 33 -35.71 -15.29 -32.60
C CYS A 33 -34.91 -16.09 -33.63
N ILE A 34 -33.82 -16.75 -33.21
CA ILE A 34 -33.00 -17.62 -34.07
C ILE A 34 -33.82 -18.80 -34.58
N LYS A 35 -34.51 -19.52 -33.68
CA LYS A 35 -35.36 -20.68 -34.03
C LYS A 35 -36.44 -20.38 -35.07
N ARG A 36 -36.76 -19.11 -35.30
CA ARG A 36 -37.84 -18.66 -36.18
C ARG A 36 -37.35 -17.82 -37.37
N GLY A 37 -36.04 -17.74 -37.60
CA GLY A 37 -35.47 -16.98 -38.72
C GLY A 37 -35.67 -15.46 -38.62
N GLN A 38 -35.78 -14.92 -37.39
CA GLN A 38 -35.96 -13.49 -37.12
C GLN A 38 -34.78 -12.88 -36.35
N ASP A 39 -33.60 -13.44 -36.57
CA ASP A 39 -32.32 -12.96 -36.06
C ASP A 39 -32.06 -11.50 -36.46
N LYS A 40 -32.31 -11.13 -37.72
CA LYS A 40 -32.07 -9.77 -38.25
C LYS A 40 -32.95 -8.70 -37.58
N GLU A 41 -34.19 -9.02 -37.25
CA GLU A 41 -35.12 -8.11 -36.58
C GLU A 41 -34.76 -7.93 -35.09
N CYS A 42 -34.32 -9.01 -34.44
CA CYS A 42 -33.81 -8.97 -33.07
C CYS A 42 -32.53 -8.10 -32.97
N LEU A 43 -31.62 -8.25 -33.93
CA LEU A 43 -30.40 -7.44 -34.06
C LEU A 43 -30.72 -5.96 -34.32
N LYS A 44 -31.66 -5.64 -35.22
CA LYS A 44 -32.09 -4.24 -35.47
C LYS A 44 -32.72 -3.60 -34.23
N SER A 45 -33.53 -4.33 -33.48
CA SER A 45 -34.11 -3.85 -32.22
C SER A 45 -33.05 -3.56 -31.17
N TYR A 46 -31.98 -4.35 -31.13
CA TYR A 46 -30.84 -4.09 -30.24
C TYR A 46 -30.07 -2.84 -30.68
N GLN A 47 -29.74 -2.72 -31.96
CA GLN A 47 -29.01 -1.57 -32.51
C GLN A 47 -29.77 -0.24 -32.32
N GLN A 48 -31.10 -0.24 -32.43
CA GLN A 48 -31.92 0.94 -32.16
C GLN A 48 -31.92 1.36 -30.69
N ASN A 49 -31.81 0.41 -29.75
CA ASN A 49 -31.68 0.70 -28.32
C ASN A 49 -30.27 1.15 -27.94
N VAL A 50 -29.23 0.64 -28.61
CA VAL A 50 -27.82 1.03 -28.41
C VAL A 50 -27.52 2.43 -28.99
N LYS A 51 -28.17 2.83 -30.10
CA LYS A 51 -27.99 4.17 -30.68
C LYS A 51 -28.50 5.32 -29.79
N LYS A 52 -29.33 5.04 -28.77
CA LYS A 52 -29.74 6.03 -27.75
C LYS A 52 -28.77 6.14 -26.56
N SER A 53 -27.71 5.32 -26.48
CA SER A 53 -26.77 5.28 -25.35
C SER A 53 -25.31 5.59 -25.73
N VAL A 54 -25.07 6.35 -26.80
CA VAL A 54 -23.75 6.54 -27.42
C VAL A 54 -22.86 7.59 -26.71
N SER A 55 -23.02 7.86 -25.40
CA SER A 55 -22.16 8.84 -24.71
C SER A 55 -21.11 8.28 -23.75
N LEU A 56 -20.97 6.95 -23.55
CA LEU A 56 -19.99 6.41 -22.59
C LEU A 56 -19.33 5.12 -23.12
N ALA A 57 -18.21 5.27 -23.85
CA ALA A 57 -17.48 4.17 -24.48
C ALA A 57 -16.58 3.35 -23.53
N PHE A 58 -16.55 3.64 -22.23
CA PHE A 58 -15.76 2.88 -21.23
C PHE A 58 -16.57 1.80 -20.49
N HIS A 59 -17.91 1.79 -20.62
CA HIS A 59 -18.78 0.97 -19.77
C HIS A 59 -18.95 -0.50 -20.21
N ASN A 60 -18.32 -0.99 -21.28
CA ASN A 60 -18.67 -2.30 -21.84
C ASN A 60 -17.53 -3.32 -22.01
N ASP A 61 -16.27 -2.99 -21.74
CA ASP A 61 -15.15 -3.91 -21.99
C ASP A 61 -14.65 -4.58 -20.70
N LYS A 62 -15.40 -5.59 -20.27
CA LYS A 62 -15.03 -6.41 -19.09
C LYS A 62 -13.64 -7.05 -19.20
N SER A 63 -13.13 -7.25 -20.41
CA SER A 63 -11.79 -7.76 -20.67
C SER A 63 -10.71 -6.80 -20.15
N LEU A 64 -10.83 -5.49 -20.41
CA LEU A 64 -9.88 -4.47 -19.96
C LEU A 64 -9.85 -4.34 -18.44
N LEU A 65 -11.03 -4.37 -17.80
CA LEU A 65 -11.14 -4.34 -16.35
C LEU A 65 -10.53 -5.58 -15.68
N SER A 66 -10.64 -6.75 -16.32
CA SER A 66 -9.96 -7.98 -15.87
C SER A 66 -8.44 -7.85 -15.99
N ILE A 67 -7.93 -7.27 -17.08
CA ILE A 67 -6.49 -7.00 -17.24
C ILE A 67 -6.02 -6.03 -16.15
N TRP A 68 -6.78 -4.98 -15.85
CA TRP A 68 -6.44 -4.09 -14.74
C TRP A 68 -6.35 -4.82 -13.41
N GLN A 69 -7.32 -5.67 -13.08
CA GLN A 69 -7.31 -6.44 -11.84
C GLN A 69 -6.03 -7.29 -11.71
N GLU A 70 -5.65 -8.00 -12.78
CA GLU A 70 -4.43 -8.79 -12.80
C GLU A 70 -3.17 -7.91 -12.75
N TYR A 71 -3.16 -6.77 -13.46
CA TYR A 71 -2.04 -5.84 -13.47
C TYR A 71 -1.84 -5.17 -12.11
N GLU A 72 -2.92 -4.76 -11.45
CA GLU A 72 -2.87 -4.19 -10.10
C GLU A 72 -2.27 -5.18 -9.11
N TYR A 73 -2.67 -6.45 -9.17
CA TYR A 73 -2.14 -7.49 -8.30
C TYR A 73 -0.68 -7.84 -8.64
N TRP A 74 -0.42 -8.32 -9.86
CA TRP A 74 0.90 -8.84 -10.23
C TRP A 74 1.93 -7.73 -10.38
N VAL A 75 1.60 -6.64 -11.04
CA VAL A 75 2.58 -5.60 -11.38
C VAL A 75 2.69 -4.57 -10.26
N LEU A 76 1.57 -4.02 -9.80
CA LEU A 76 1.64 -2.95 -8.78
C LEU A 76 1.84 -3.49 -7.36
N ALA A 77 1.09 -4.52 -6.95
CA ALA A 77 1.13 -5.04 -5.59
C ALA A 77 2.21 -6.10 -5.34
N LEU A 78 2.66 -6.83 -6.37
CA LEU A 78 3.79 -7.75 -6.25
C LEU A 78 5.06 -7.18 -6.91
N GLY A 79 5.03 -6.84 -8.19
CA GLY A 79 6.19 -6.35 -8.93
C GLY A 79 6.82 -5.08 -8.32
N ALA A 80 6.05 -4.01 -8.16
CA ALA A 80 6.59 -2.73 -7.71
C ALA A 80 6.88 -2.67 -6.20
N THR A 81 6.12 -3.41 -5.39
CA THR A 81 6.18 -3.34 -3.92
C THR A 81 6.81 -4.55 -3.24
N GLN A 82 6.75 -5.75 -3.83
CA GLN A 82 7.16 -7.00 -3.19
C GLN A 82 8.34 -7.72 -3.86
N LEU A 83 8.59 -7.47 -5.13
CA LEU A 83 9.65 -8.13 -5.89
C LEU A 83 11.02 -7.63 -5.43
N GLU A 84 11.92 -8.58 -5.21
CA GLU A 84 13.31 -8.32 -4.88
C GLU A 84 14.20 -9.05 -5.87
N ASN A 85 15.27 -8.38 -6.27
CA ASN A 85 16.39 -9.01 -6.93
C ASN A 85 17.40 -9.41 -5.85
N PHE A 86 17.49 -10.70 -5.55
CA PHE A 86 18.51 -11.21 -4.64
C PHE A 86 19.87 -11.12 -5.32
N ASP A 87 20.65 -10.12 -4.95
CA ASP A 87 22.06 -10.08 -5.29
C ASP A 87 22.87 -10.79 -4.21
N ASN A 88 23.05 -12.10 -4.39
CA ASN A 88 23.88 -12.93 -3.50
C ASN A 88 25.39 -12.68 -3.69
N SER A 89 25.80 -11.76 -4.56
CA SER A 89 27.20 -11.44 -4.83
C SER A 89 27.75 -10.26 -4.01
N GLY A 90 26.92 -9.64 -3.16
CA GLY A 90 27.33 -8.55 -2.28
C GLY A 90 28.34 -9.01 -1.22
N PHE A 91 29.48 -8.31 -1.14
CA PHE A 91 30.43 -8.46 -0.05
C PHE A 91 29.92 -7.70 1.18
N VAL A 92 29.97 -8.33 2.36
CA VAL A 92 29.65 -7.67 3.64
C VAL A 92 30.97 -7.28 4.30
N ASP A 93 31.21 -5.97 4.41
CA ASP A 93 32.35 -5.43 5.14
C ASP A 93 31.91 -5.05 6.56
N VAL A 94 32.11 -5.99 7.49
CA VAL A 94 31.72 -5.81 8.89
C VAL A 94 32.52 -4.70 9.58
N GLU A 95 33.77 -4.47 9.17
CA GLU A 95 34.61 -3.46 9.79
C GLU A 95 34.15 -2.06 9.37
N SER A 96 33.93 -1.85 8.07
CA SER A 96 33.35 -0.60 7.56
C SER A 96 31.98 -0.30 8.19
N ASP A 97 31.14 -1.32 8.39
CA ASP A 97 29.84 -1.16 9.04
C ASP A 97 29.96 -0.66 10.49
N LEU A 98 30.95 -1.17 11.23
CA LEU A 98 31.20 -0.75 12.62
C LEU A 98 31.76 0.67 12.70
N GLU A 99 32.65 1.05 11.78
CA GLU A 99 33.18 2.40 11.70
C GLU A 99 32.07 3.42 11.38
N GLU A 100 31.18 3.08 10.45
CA GLU A 100 30.05 3.93 10.10
C GLU A 100 29.09 4.10 11.30
N VAL A 101 28.75 3.02 12.01
CA VAL A 101 27.88 3.08 13.19
C VAL A 101 28.52 3.91 14.30
N ARG A 102 29.83 3.80 14.50
CA ARG A 102 30.57 4.64 15.46
C ARG A 102 30.47 6.11 15.08
N TYR A 103 30.69 6.43 13.81
CA TYR A 103 30.60 7.80 13.30
C TYR A 103 29.23 8.43 13.60
N TRP A 104 28.13 7.74 13.29
CA TRP A 104 26.78 8.28 13.54
C TRP A 104 26.48 8.48 15.01
N ARG A 105 26.98 7.59 15.89
CA ARG A 105 26.85 7.73 17.34
C ARG A 105 27.62 8.93 17.88
N GLU A 106 28.81 9.20 17.36
CA GLU A 106 29.64 10.36 17.72
C GLU A 106 29.10 11.68 17.15
N TYR A 107 28.49 11.62 15.97
CA TYR A 107 27.89 12.77 15.30
C TYR A 107 26.68 13.33 16.07
N LEU A 108 25.83 12.45 16.59
CA LEU A 108 24.68 12.88 17.39
C LEU A 108 25.15 13.43 18.73
N SER A 109 24.80 14.67 19.05
CA SER A 109 25.11 15.26 20.35
C SER A 109 23.96 15.07 21.35
N ARG A 110 24.28 15.19 22.65
CA ARG A 110 23.28 15.20 23.72
C ARG A 110 22.17 16.21 23.47
N GLU A 111 22.52 17.47 23.23
CA GLU A 111 21.55 18.53 22.96
C GLU A 111 20.68 18.23 21.72
N ALA A 112 21.29 17.79 20.62
CA ALA A 112 20.56 17.45 19.40
C ALA A 112 19.58 16.30 19.63
N SER A 113 19.96 15.27 20.39
CA SER A 113 19.10 14.13 20.67
C SER A 113 17.83 14.49 21.46
N PHE A 114 17.93 15.43 22.42
CA PHE A 114 16.75 15.93 23.15
C PHE A 114 15.83 16.74 22.22
N LYS A 115 16.39 17.62 21.38
CA LYS A 115 15.59 18.38 20.39
C LYS A 115 14.88 17.47 19.38
N LEU A 116 15.54 16.40 18.94
CA LEU A 116 14.91 15.38 18.07
C LEU A 116 13.78 14.65 18.80
N LEU A 117 13.95 14.32 20.08
CA LEU A 117 12.90 13.69 20.88
C LEU A 117 11.72 14.64 21.12
N ASP A 118 11.98 15.92 21.42
CA ASP A 118 10.94 16.95 21.57
C ASP A 118 10.10 17.08 20.30
N TYR A 119 10.77 17.12 19.14
CA TYR A 119 10.08 17.10 17.85
C TYR A 119 9.24 15.82 17.66
N ALA A 120 9.79 14.65 18.02
CA ALA A 120 9.06 13.38 17.95
C ALA A 120 7.76 13.42 18.75
N VAL A 121 7.86 13.84 20.01
CA VAL A 121 6.75 13.87 20.96
C VAL A 121 5.70 14.89 20.55
N ALA A 122 6.12 16.05 20.04
CA ALA A 122 5.22 17.10 19.58
C ALA A 122 4.48 16.72 18.28
N GLU A 123 5.18 16.21 17.28
CA GLU A 123 4.65 16.09 15.91
C GLU A 123 4.34 14.65 15.47
N LEU A 124 5.02 13.66 16.05
CA LEU A 124 5.01 12.27 15.56
C LEU A 124 4.36 11.27 16.53
N GLY A 125 3.72 11.75 17.61
CA GLY A 125 3.11 10.89 18.64
C GLY A 125 2.18 9.82 18.08
N GLY A 126 1.36 10.17 17.09
CA GLY A 126 0.42 9.24 16.43
C GLY A 126 1.08 8.04 15.75
N PHE A 127 2.40 8.08 15.50
CA PHE A 127 3.15 6.93 14.99
C PHE A 127 3.62 5.97 16.08
N PHE A 128 4.08 6.45 17.24
CA PHE A 128 4.80 5.62 18.21
C PHE A 128 4.23 5.60 19.64
N PHE A 129 3.33 6.51 20.04
CA PHE A 129 2.71 6.49 21.37
C PHE A 129 1.91 5.21 21.65
N GLY A 130 1.37 4.56 20.61
CA GLY A 130 0.76 3.24 20.74
C GLY A 130 1.77 2.11 20.98
N CYS A 131 3.06 2.35 20.70
CA CYS A 131 4.13 1.38 20.87
C CYS A 131 4.83 1.52 22.24
N VAL A 132 5.02 2.75 22.72
CA VAL A 132 5.68 3.04 24.00
C VAL A 132 4.65 3.24 25.11
N GLY A 133 4.96 2.82 26.34
CA GLY A 133 4.05 2.94 27.48
C GLY A 133 3.92 4.38 27.96
N ASP A 134 5.00 4.92 28.52
CA ASP A 134 5.11 6.30 28.99
C ASP A 134 6.17 7.07 28.17
N VAL A 135 5.79 8.21 27.64
CA VAL A 135 6.68 9.09 26.88
C VAL A 135 7.69 9.77 27.81
N GLY A 136 7.31 10.04 29.06
CA GLY A 136 8.21 10.61 30.07
C GLY A 136 9.42 9.70 30.35
N GLU A 137 9.21 8.38 30.31
CA GLU A 137 10.28 7.39 30.47
C GLU A 137 11.36 7.52 29.39
N LEU A 138 11.00 7.91 28.15
CA LEU A 138 11.98 8.08 27.07
C LEU A 138 13.03 9.14 27.39
N TYR A 139 12.65 10.24 28.04
CA TYR A 139 13.59 11.29 28.45
C TYR A 139 14.53 10.83 29.57
N VAL A 140 14.01 10.01 30.48
CA VAL A 140 14.83 9.38 31.53
C VAL A 140 15.85 8.44 30.89
N GLN A 141 15.40 7.57 29.98
CA GLN A 141 16.28 6.61 29.30
C GLN A 141 17.31 7.31 28.40
N LEU A 142 16.95 8.42 27.76
CA LEU A 142 17.88 9.24 27.01
C LEU A 142 18.96 9.87 27.91
N SER A 143 18.57 10.35 29.09
CA SER A 143 19.52 10.87 30.08
C SER A 143 20.49 9.78 30.54
N THR A 144 19.97 8.58 30.82
CA THR A 144 20.78 7.42 31.20
C THR A 144 21.71 7.00 30.07
N TYR A 145 21.24 7.01 28.81
CA TYR A 145 22.07 6.74 27.63
C TYR A 145 23.30 7.64 27.58
N TRP A 146 23.13 8.95 27.69
CA TRP A 146 24.26 9.89 27.68
C TRP A 146 25.18 9.74 28.88
N SER A 147 24.61 9.51 30.07
CA SER A 147 25.41 9.27 31.28
C SER A 147 26.34 8.05 31.14
N ARG A 148 25.87 6.99 30.45
CA ARG A 148 26.67 5.80 30.14
C ARG A 148 27.77 6.08 29.11
N GLN A 149 27.50 6.91 28.11
CA GLN A 149 28.51 7.30 27.11
C GLN A 149 29.64 8.14 27.73
N GLU A 150 29.30 9.02 28.68
CA GLU A 150 30.26 9.88 29.37
C GLU A 150 31.16 9.09 30.35
N THR A 151 30.68 7.98 30.90
CA THR A 151 31.37 7.20 31.95
C THR A 151 32.06 5.93 31.43
N ASP A 152 31.95 5.63 30.14
CA ASP A 152 32.46 4.40 29.48
C ASP A 152 32.11 3.11 30.25
N SER A 153 30.89 3.07 30.79
CA SER A 153 30.40 1.92 31.56
C SER A 153 30.03 0.75 30.64
N LEU A 154 30.29 -0.48 31.10
CA LEU A 154 29.82 -1.69 30.41
C LEU A 154 28.29 -1.66 30.22
N GLN A 155 27.85 -1.92 28.99
CA GLN A 155 26.43 -1.91 28.62
C GLN A 155 25.79 -3.27 28.88
N THR A 156 24.62 -3.27 29.51
CA THR A 156 23.79 -4.47 29.68
C THR A 156 22.91 -4.70 28.46
N ILE A 157 22.32 -5.91 28.36
CA ILE A 157 21.34 -6.22 27.30
C ILE A 157 20.13 -5.28 27.36
N ASP A 158 19.69 -4.91 28.57
CA ASP A 158 18.61 -3.96 28.79
C ASP A 158 18.93 -2.59 28.19
N ASP A 159 20.17 -2.12 28.39
CA ASP A 159 20.65 -0.88 27.81
C ASP A 159 20.62 -0.92 26.28
N PHE A 160 21.01 -2.03 25.66
CA PHE A 160 20.95 -2.17 24.20
C PHE A 160 19.52 -2.10 23.66
N PHE A 161 18.54 -2.71 24.33
CA PHE A 161 17.13 -2.60 23.91
C PHE A 161 16.60 -1.17 24.02
N TRP A 162 16.90 -0.46 25.11
CA TRP A 162 16.52 0.95 25.24
C TRP A 162 17.22 1.84 24.21
N ASN A 163 18.51 1.62 23.98
CA ASN A 163 19.27 2.34 22.95
C ASN A 163 18.64 2.09 21.57
N THR A 164 18.20 0.86 21.29
CA THR A 164 17.52 0.52 20.02
C THR A 164 16.22 1.32 19.85
N ILE A 165 15.40 1.44 20.91
CA ILE A 165 14.19 2.27 20.87
C ILE A 165 14.53 3.73 20.57
N LEU A 166 15.48 4.31 21.30
CA LEU A 166 15.89 5.71 21.11
C LEU A 166 16.37 5.96 19.67
N TRP A 167 17.26 5.11 19.16
CA TRP A 167 17.76 5.21 17.79
C TRP A 167 16.68 4.97 16.74
N SER A 168 15.70 4.11 17.01
CA SER A 168 14.53 3.93 16.13
C SER A 168 13.68 5.21 16.07
N ILE A 169 13.46 5.86 17.21
CA ILE A 169 12.75 7.14 17.28
C ILE A 169 13.54 8.23 16.55
N PHE A 170 14.86 8.33 16.76
CA PHE A 170 15.69 9.29 16.03
C PHE A 170 15.67 9.06 14.52
N THR A 171 15.73 7.80 14.10
CA THR A 171 15.60 7.42 12.68
C THR A 171 14.27 7.89 12.10
N MET A 172 13.17 7.66 12.81
CA MET A 172 11.84 8.15 12.42
C MET A 172 11.79 9.68 12.38
N CYS A 173 12.34 10.37 13.38
CA CYS A 173 12.40 11.84 13.41
C CYS A 173 13.15 12.40 12.21
N VAL A 174 14.35 11.89 11.94
CA VAL A 174 15.16 12.31 10.79
C VAL A 174 14.39 12.13 9.49
N PHE A 175 13.60 11.06 9.33
CA PHE A 175 12.79 10.90 8.12
C PHE A 175 11.72 11.99 7.97
N TYR A 176 10.96 12.27 9.03
CA TYR A 176 9.79 13.16 8.96
C TYR A 176 10.11 14.66 9.09
N ILE A 177 11.15 15.03 9.83
CA ILE A 177 11.45 16.44 10.13
C ILE A 177 11.72 17.26 8.86
N PRO A 178 11.16 18.47 8.71
CA PRO A 178 11.49 19.36 7.60
C PRO A 178 12.98 19.71 7.56
N THR A 179 13.52 19.98 6.37
CA THR A 179 14.94 20.31 6.18
C THR A 179 15.35 21.59 6.91
N GLU A 180 14.42 22.52 7.04
CA GLU A 180 14.60 23.81 7.72
C GLU A 180 14.79 23.58 9.22
N SER A 181 13.87 22.83 9.85
CA SER A 181 13.96 22.47 11.28
C SER A 181 15.15 21.55 11.57
N LEU A 182 15.52 20.68 10.63
CA LEU A 182 16.71 19.82 10.78
C LEU A 182 18.01 20.65 10.84
N ALA A 183 18.10 21.73 10.08
CA ALA A 183 19.28 22.61 10.04
C ALA A 183 19.54 23.29 11.40
N GLU A 184 18.50 23.51 12.20
CA GLU A 184 18.60 24.09 13.55
C GLU A 184 19.15 23.09 14.58
N ILE A 185 19.04 21.79 14.30
CA ILE A 185 19.39 20.72 15.24
C ILE A 185 20.73 20.07 14.85
N LEU A 186 20.93 19.79 13.57
CA LEU A 186 22.03 18.98 13.04
C LEU A 186 22.79 19.70 11.92
N ARG A 187 24.12 19.55 11.90
CA ARG A 187 25.02 20.27 10.99
C ARG A 187 25.31 19.44 9.71
N PRO A 188 24.88 19.89 8.52
CA PRO A 188 25.06 19.13 7.27
C PRO A 188 26.52 19.03 6.80
N ALA A 189 27.37 19.99 7.17
CA ALA A 189 28.75 20.06 6.70
C ALA A 189 29.60 18.84 7.10
N VAL A 190 29.40 18.33 8.33
CA VAL A 190 30.15 17.17 8.84
C VAL A 190 29.73 15.90 8.08
N VAL A 191 28.42 15.75 7.84
CA VAL A 191 27.85 14.59 7.15
C VAL A 191 28.26 14.54 5.68
N SER A 192 28.17 15.68 4.98
CA SER A 192 28.58 15.78 3.58
C SER A 192 30.09 15.57 3.41
N GLN A 193 30.90 16.06 4.35
CA GLN A 193 32.33 15.81 4.36
C GLN A 193 32.65 14.32 4.50
N TRP A 194 31.97 13.60 5.39
CA TRP A 194 32.16 12.16 5.56
C TRP A 194 31.74 11.35 4.32
N LEU A 195 30.63 11.71 3.67
CA LEU A 195 30.06 10.93 2.57
C LEU A 195 30.67 11.23 1.20
N TYR A 196 31.04 12.49 0.94
CA TYR A 196 31.37 12.97 -0.40
C TYR A 196 32.70 13.74 -0.47
N ASP A 197 33.46 13.82 0.63
CA ASP A 197 34.66 14.67 0.75
C ASP A 197 34.39 16.14 0.37
N ARG A 198 33.15 16.61 0.55
CA ARG A 198 32.71 17.96 0.21
C ARG A 198 31.87 18.53 1.34
N ALA A 199 32.14 19.76 1.75
CA ALA A 199 31.36 20.45 2.77
C ALA A 199 30.15 21.14 2.13
N GLU A 200 28.99 20.49 2.17
CA GLU A 200 27.70 21.14 1.90
C GLU A 200 27.16 21.80 3.18
N HIS A 201 26.80 23.07 3.09
CA HIS A 201 26.32 23.85 4.24
C HIS A 201 24.81 23.77 4.47
N HIS A 202 24.06 23.10 3.59
CA HIS A 202 22.60 23.03 3.64
C HIS A 202 22.12 21.59 3.52
N TRP A 203 21.01 21.27 4.20
CA TRP A 203 20.33 19.99 4.01
C TRP A 203 19.63 19.97 2.66
N ASN A 204 19.92 18.95 1.86
CA ASN A 204 19.11 18.57 0.71
C ASN A 204 18.44 17.21 0.97
N SER A 205 17.44 16.85 0.15
CA SER A 205 16.68 15.60 0.33
C SER A 205 17.54 14.34 0.21
N GLY A 206 18.60 14.37 -0.61
CA GLY A 206 19.56 13.27 -0.75
C GLY A 206 20.42 13.10 0.51
N LEU A 207 21.05 14.17 0.99
CA LEU A 207 21.90 14.16 2.18
C LEU A 207 21.11 13.75 3.43
N LYS A 208 19.88 14.25 3.57
CA LYS A 208 18.97 13.85 4.64
C LYS A 208 18.61 12.36 4.56
N ASN A 209 18.43 11.81 3.35
CA ASN A 209 18.17 10.38 3.16
C ASN A 209 19.38 9.52 3.54
N GLU A 210 20.60 9.97 3.26
CA GLU A 210 21.81 9.26 3.72
C GLU A 210 21.95 9.32 5.25
N LEU A 211 21.65 10.46 5.89
CA LEU A 211 21.57 10.55 7.36
C LEU A 211 20.56 9.55 7.93
N TYR A 212 19.37 9.46 7.33
CA TYR A 212 18.35 8.48 7.71
C TYR A 212 18.86 7.04 7.62
N LYS A 213 19.55 6.68 6.53
CA LYS A 213 20.14 5.33 6.37
C LYS A 213 21.19 5.04 7.43
N GLY A 214 22.04 6.00 7.76
CA GLY A 214 23.04 5.88 8.82
C GLY A 214 22.44 5.64 10.21
N PHE A 215 21.37 6.39 10.53
CA PHE A 215 20.63 6.24 11.79
C PHE A 215 19.90 4.89 11.85
N LEU A 216 19.29 4.47 10.74
CA LEU A 216 18.67 3.16 10.60
C LEU A 216 19.67 2.03 10.82
N LYS A 217 20.86 2.11 10.19
CA LYS A 217 21.94 1.13 10.37
C LYS A 217 22.39 1.07 11.82
N THR A 218 22.50 2.22 12.48
CA THR A 218 22.82 2.32 13.90
C THR A 218 21.77 1.65 14.79
N ALA A 219 20.47 1.86 14.50
CA ALA A 219 19.38 1.21 15.23
C ALA A 219 19.41 -0.32 15.08
N VAL A 220 19.54 -0.81 13.84
CA VAL A 220 19.61 -2.26 13.54
C VAL A 220 20.83 -2.89 14.19
N ARG A 221 22.01 -2.28 14.07
CA ARG A 221 23.23 -2.81 14.68
C ARG A 221 23.18 -2.83 16.20
N THR A 222 22.52 -1.85 16.81
CA THR A 222 22.30 -1.82 18.26
C THR A 222 21.38 -2.97 18.70
N LEU A 223 20.37 -3.31 17.91
CA LEU A 223 19.50 -4.47 18.14
C LEU A 223 20.27 -5.78 18.01
N GLU A 224 21.13 -5.91 17.00
CA GLU A 224 22.01 -7.07 16.82
C GLU A 224 22.95 -7.27 18.02
N ASN A 225 23.52 -6.18 18.54
CA ASN A 225 24.38 -6.21 19.73
C ASN A 225 23.62 -6.67 21.00
N ALA A 226 22.30 -6.50 21.06
CA ALA A 226 21.47 -7.06 22.14
C ALA A 226 21.31 -8.60 22.04
N ASN A 227 21.74 -9.21 20.93
CA ASN A 227 21.50 -10.60 20.60
C ASN A 227 20.00 -10.97 20.78
N PHE A 228 19.14 -10.18 20.13
CA PHE A 228 17.68 -10.23 20.26
C PHE A 228 17.04 -11.57 19.87
N LEU A 229 17.78 -12.44 19.16
CA LEU A 229 17.36 -13.80 18.86
C LEU A 229 17.45 -14.71 20.10
N SER A 230 18.40 -14.44 20.99
CA SER A 230 18.60 -15.20 22.23
C SER A 230 17.83 -14.61 23.42
N HIS A 231 17.47 -13.32 23.36
CA HIS A 231 16.81 -12.59 24.43
C HIS A 231 15.43 -12.07 23.97
N PRO A 232 14.33 -12.79 24.25
CA PRO A 232 13.00 -12.37 23.83
C PRO A 232 12.53 -11.17 24.64
N ASP A 233 12.29 -10.04 23.97
CA ASP A 233 11.87 -8.80 24.61
C ASP A 233 10.83 -8.04 23.76
N VAL A 234 9.86 -7.42 24.42
CA VAL A 234 8.80 -6.63 23.74
C VAL A 234 9.37 -5.42 23.01
N ARG A 235 10.52 -4.89 23.46
CA ARG A 235 11.20 -3.73 22.86
C ARG A 235 11.72 -4.02 21.45
N VAL A 236 11.90 -5.28 21.09
CA VAL A 236 12.17 -5.70 19.71
C VAL A 236 10.96 -5.36 18.81
N ILE A 237 9.76 -5.72 19.26
CA ILE A 237 8.50 -5.43 18.56
C ILE A 237 8.30 -3.90 18.49
N GLN A 238 8.51 -3.19 19.59
CA GLN A 238 8.37 -1.73 19.63
C GLN A 238 9.33 -1.04 18.65
N SER A 239 10.61 -1.40 18.67
CA SER A 239 11.63 -0.85 17.76
C SER A 239 11.27 -1.12 16.30
N TYR A 240 10.85 -2.35 16.00
CA TYR A 240 10.39 -2.71 14.66
C TYR A 240 9.21 -1.84 14.21
N LEU A 241 8.17 -1.68 15.03
CA LEU A 241 6.99 -0.90 14.69
C LEU A 241 7.31 0.59 14.47
N ILE A 242 8.25 1.14 15.23
CA ILE A 242 8.75 2.52 15.04
C ILE A 242 9.50 2.65 13.72
N LEU A 243 10.37 1.70 13.37
CA LEU A 243 11.04 1.71 12.07
C LEU A 243 10.06 1.47 10.92
N ALA A 244 9.01 0.67 11.12
CA ALA A 244 8.04 0.33 10.07
C ALA A 244 7.16 1.51 9.61
N VAL A 245 7.14 2.63 10.33
CA VAL A 245 6.47 3.86 9.84
C VAL A 245 7.34 4.67 8.87
N THR A 246 8.57 4.24 8.62
CA THR A 246 9.53 4.85 7.67
C THR A 246 9.65 3.96 6.41
N PRO A 247 10.46 4.35 5.39
CA PRO A 247 10.69 3.51 4.21
C PRO A 247 11.46 2.21 4.48
N PHE A 248 11.88 1.91 5.72
CA PHE A 248 12.65 0.72 6.07
C PHE A 248 12.10 -0.60 5.48
N PRO A 249 10.78 -0.92 5.61
CA PRO A 249 10.18 -2.09 4.97
C PRO A 249 10.31 -2.18 3.45
N GLN A 250 10.52 -1.05 2.76
CA GLN A 250 10.66 -0.98 1.31
C GLN A 250 12.13 -1.01 0.88
N LEU A 251 13.04 -0.44 1.68
CA LEU A 251 14.47 -0.35 1.39
C LEU A 251 15.22 -1.64 1.72
N HIS A 252 14.97 -2.22 2.90
CA HIS A 252 15.65 -3.42 3.40
C HIS A 252 14.63 -4.52 3.64
N LYS A 253 13.89 -4.84 2.59
CA LYS A 253 12.71 -5.69 2.65
C LYS A 253 12.96 -7.14 3.13
N PRO A 254 14.07 -7.84 2.82
CA PRO A 254 14.34 -9.16 3.41
C PRO A 254 14.53 -9.05 4.92
N LEU A 255 15.34 -8.10 5.36
CA LEU A 255 15.60 -7.83 6.78
C LEU A 255 14.31 -7.45 7.52
N ALA A 256 13.50 -6.57 6.94
CA ALA A 256 12.23 -6.16 7.52
C ALA A 256 11.25 -7.33 7.64
N ASN A 257 11.16 -8.21 6.64
CA ASN A 257 10.35 -9.42 6.69
C ASN A 257 10.84 -10.39 7.78
N SER A 258 12.15 -10.62 7.88
CA SER A 258 12.72 -11.47 8.93
C SER A 258 12.49 -10.91 10.33
N LEU A 259 12.69 -9.60 10.53
CA LEU A 259 12.41 -8.94 11.81
C LEU A 259 10.92 -8.94 12.15
N LEU A 260 10.04 -8.77 11.16
CA LEU A 260 8.60 -8.90 11.37
C LEU A 260 8.25 -10.31 11.83
N VAL A 261 8.71 -11.35 11.12
CA VAL A 261 8.44 -12.76 11.48
C VAL A 261 8.93 -13.07 12.90
N HIS A 262 10.12 -12.60 13.27
CA HIS A 262 10.60 -12.72 14.65
C HIS A 262 9.71 -11.96 15.63
N SER A 263 9.24 -10.76 15.28
CA SER A 263 8.30 -9.99 16.10
C SER A 263 6.96 -10.72 16.27
N LEU A 264 6.46 -11.42 15.25
CA LEU A 264 5.27 -12.27 15.35
C LEU A 264 5.50 -13.43 16.32
N HIS A 265 6.66 -14.08 16.22
CA HIS A 265 7.06 -15.14 17.14
C HIS A 265 7.12 -14.64 18.59
N LEU A 266 7.77 -13.49 18.83
CA LEU A 266 7.86 -12.86 20.15
C LEU A 266 6.49 -12.48 20.69
N ALA A 267 5.60 -11.92 19.87
CA ALA A 267 4.25 -11.55 20.28
C ALA A 267 3.47 -12.75 20.83
N LYS A 268 3.63 -13.92 20.20
CA LYS A 268 3.04 -15.19 20.63
C LYS A 268 3.72 -15.79 21.86
N SER A 269 5.05 -15.76 21.89
CA SER A 269 5.84 -16.26 23.02
C SER A 269 5.53 -15.48 24.31
N LEU A 270 5.46 -14.16 24.21
CA LEU A 270 5.14 -13.24 25.31
C LEU A 270 3.63 -13.15 25.62
N ARG A 271 2.78 -13.86 24.85
CA ARG A 271 1.31 -13.87 24.99
C ARG A 271 0.68 -12.47 24.99
N ILE A 272 1.15 -11.62 24.06
CA ILE A 272 0.65 -10.26 23.88
C ILE A 272 -0.83 -10.27 23.45
N ASP A 273 -1.32 -11.36 22.84
CA ASP A 273 -2.72 -11.57 22.48
C ASP A 273 -3.69 -11.69 23.68
N ASN A 274 -3.20 -11.92 24.90
CA ASN A 274 -4.04 -12.02 26.09
C ASN A 274 -4.29 -10.66 26.76
N PHE A 275 -4.85 -9.72 26.01
CA PHE A 275 -5.10 -8.34 26.49
C PHE A 275 -6.51 -8.11 27.05
N ARG A 276 -7.37 -9.14 27.15
CA ARG A 276 -8.70 -8.99 27.76
C ARG A 276 -8.58 -8.76 29.28
N PRO A 277 -9.07 -7.63 29.82
CA PRO A 277 -9.02 -7.36 31.24
C PRO A 277 -9.97 -8.29 31.99
N LEU A 278 -9.51 -8.82 33.13
CA LEU A 278 -10.32 -9.58 34.08
C LEU A 278 -10.59 -8.69 35.29
N VAL A 279 -11.74 -8.92 35.96
CA VAL A 279 -12.11 -8.18 37.17
C VAL A 279 -11.05 -8.32 38.26
N THR A 280 -10.40 -9.48 38.32
CA THR A 280 -9.33 -9.82 39.27
C THR A 280 -7.98 -9.20 38.94
N ASP A 281 -7.80 -8.56 37.78
CA ASP A 281 -6.51 -7.99 37.40
C ASP A 281 -6.17 -6.76 38.24
N SER A 282 -4.90 -6.67 38.66
CA SER A 282 -4.33 -5.46 39.26
C SER A 282 -4.26 -4.31 38.26
N THR A 283 -4.17 -3.06 38.75
CA THR A 283 -4.03 -1.87 37.89
C THR A 283 -2.82 -1.97 36.96
N GLU A 284 -1.67 -2.43 37.47
CA GLU A 284 -0.46 -2.64 36.67
C GLU A 284 -0.69 -3.65 35.54
N LEU A 285 -1.35 -4.77 35.84
CA LEU A 285 -1.63 -5.79 34.83
C LEU A 285 -2.61 -5.27 33.77
N ARG A 286 -3.60 -4.45 34.15
CA ARG A 286 -4.52 -3.80 33.20
C ARG A 286 -3.78 -2.84 32.27
N LEU A 287 -2.84 -2.04 32.78
CA LEU A 287 -2.01 -1.15 31.95
C LEU A 287 -1.12 -1.94 30.98
N LYS A 288 -0.52 -3.05 31.44
CA LYS A 288 0.23 -3.98 30.59
C LYS A 288 -0.65 -4.55 29.48
N LYS A 289 -1.85 -5.04 29.81
CA LYS A 289 -2.81 -5.55 28.83
C LYS A 289 -3.25 -4.50 27.83
N ALA A 290 -3.52 -3.27 28.26
CA ALA A 290 -3.85 -2.16 27.36
C ALA A 290 -2.70 -1.83 26.40
N SER A 291 -1.45 -1.87 26.89
CA SER A 291 -0.26 -1.68 26.03
C SER A 291 -0.09 -2.84 25.05
N SER A 292 -0.32 -4.08 25.50
CA SER A 292 -0.31 -5.27 24.65
C SER A 292 -1.37 -5.22 23.55
N GLU A 293 -2.57 -4.71 23.83
CA GLU A 293 -3.62 -4.52 22.82
C GLU A 293 -3.17 -3.58 21.70
N ARG A 294 -2.58 -2.43 22.06
CA ARG A 294 -2.07 -1.44 21.10
C ARG A 294 -0.98 -2.04 20.21
N LEU A 295 -0.02 -2.74 20.82
CA LEU A 295 1.06 -3.44 20.11
C LEU A 295 0.52 -4.52 19.18
N TRP A 296 -0.44 -5.33 19.65
CA TRP A 296 -1.07 -6.40 18.87
C TRP A 296 -1.71 -5.87 17.59
N TYR A 297 -2.51 -4.79 17.69
CA TYR A 297 -3.17 -4.22 16.53
C TYR A 297 -2.20 -3.52 15.57
N ARG A 298 -1.20 -2.79 16.08
CA ARG A 298 -0.14 -2.20 15.24
C ARG A 298 0.65 -3.27 14.49
N LEU A 299 1.02 -4.35 15.17
CA LEU A 299 1.70 -5.48 14.56
C LEU A 299 0.84 -6.16 13.51
N SER A 300 -0.45 -6.34 13.77
CA SER A 300 -1.41 -6.90 12.80
C SER A 300 -1.54 -6.02 11.54
N VAL A 301 -1.54 -4.70 11.70
CA VAL A 301 -1.56 -3.76 10.57
C VAL A 301 -0.30 -3.90 9.71
N GLN A 302 0.89 -3.90 10.33
CA GLN A 302 2.15 -4.05 9.59
C GLN A 302 2.28 -5.43 8.94
N ASP A 303 1.84 -6.47 9.64
CA ASP A 303 1.81 -7.84 9.12
C ASP A 303 0.99 -7.94 7.83
N TYR A 304 -0.17 -7.29 7.77
CA TYR A 304 -0.98 -7.22 6.55
C TYR A 304 -0.28 -6.41 5.44
N TRP A 305 0.25 -5.22 5.72
CA TRP A 305 0.90 -4.39 4.70
C TRP A 305 2.16 -5.00 4.08
N GLN A 306 2.85 -5.87 4.81
CA GLN A 306 4.01 -6.63 4.31
C GLN A 306 3.66 -8.06 3.87
N SER A 307 2.38 -8.42 3.85
CA SER A 307 1.97 -9.74 3.37
C SER A 307 2.24 -9.88 1.88
N GLY A 308 2.73 -11.06 1.52
CA GLY A 308 3.15 -11.38 0.17
C GLY A 308 3.81 -12.76 0.11
N PRO A 309 4.14 -13.25 -1.09
CA PRO A 309 4.72 -14.58 -1.28
C PRO A 309 6.04 -14.77 -0.52
N ASN A 310 6.81 -13.69 -0.29
CA ASN A 310 8.10 -13.74 0.41
C ASN A 310 7.96 -13.78 1.95
N LYS A 311 6.75 -13.61 2.49
CA LYS A 311 6.45 -13.67 3.93
C LYS A 311 5.21 -14.55 4.15
N PRO A 312 5.38 -15.89 4.19
CA PRO A 312 4.25 -16.82 4.29
C PRO A 312 3.63 -16.89 5.68
N ILE A 313 4.35 -16.46 6.73
CA ILE A 313 3.85 -16.45 8.10
C ILE A 313 3.07 -15.15 8.32
N SER A 314 1.83 -15.29 8.77
CA SER A 314 0.86 -14.22 9.03
C SER A 314 0.27 -14.38 10.43
N LEU A 315 0.03 -13.26 11.09
CA LEU A 315 -0.67 -13.13 12.37
C LEU A 315 -2.03 -12.45 12.19
N HIS A 316 -2.14 -11.55 11.21
CA HIS A 316 -3.34 -10.78 10.94
C HIS A 316 -4.56 -11.64 10.53
N GLU A 317 -4.35 -12.89 10.12
CA GLU A 317 -5.41 -13.86 9.76
C GLU A 317 -6.14 -14.43 11.00
N GLU A 318 -5.51 -14.39 12.18
CA GLU A 318 -6.13 -14.84 13.42
C GLU A 318 -7.20 -13.87 13.94
N ASN A 319 -7.06 -12.59 13.58
CA ASN A 319 -8.04 -11.58 13.92
C ASN A 319 -9.30 -11.76 13.05
N GLY A 320 -10.43 -12.03 13.71
CA GLY A 320 -11.72 -12.21 13.05
C GLY A 320 -12.10 -11.03 12.15
N SER A 321 -12.78 -11.33 11.04
CA SER A 321 -13.36 -10.30 10.16
C SER A 321 -14.43 -9.49 10.89
N LEU A 322 -14.51 -8.20 10.58
CA LEU A 322 -15.60 -7.35 11.06
C LEU A 322 -16.96 -7.78 10.48
N LEU A 323 -16.94 -8.42 9.31
CA LEU A 323 -18.15 -8.73 8.54
C LEU A 323 -18.84 -10.02 9.00
N THR A 324 -18.15 -10.90 9.74
CA THR A 324 -18.74 -12.15 10.27
C THR A 324 -19.77 -11.87 11.36
N HIS A 325 -19.51 -10.90 12.24
CA HIS A 325 -20.45 -10.46 13.27
C HIS A 325 -21.71 -9.78 12.71
N ALA A 326 -21.62 -9.17 11.52
CA ALA A 326 -22.77 -8.57 10.85
C ALA A 326 -23.74 -9.62 10.26
N ALA A 327 -23.31 -10.87 10.10
CA ALA A 327 -24.09 -11.93 9.45
C ALA A 327 -24.45 -13.11 10.35
N PHE A 328 -23.65 -13.53 11.34
CA PHE A 328 -23.93 -14.72 12.15
C PHE A 328 -23.30 -14.67 13.56
N LEU A 329 -24.13 -14.97 14.57
CA LEU A 329 -23.79 -15.08 16.01
C LEU A 329 -23.24 -16.47 16.40
N MET A 330 -22.53 -17.18 15.52
CA MET A 330 -22.27 -18.61 15.70
C MET A 330 -20.82 -18.99 15.40
N ASP A 331 -19.89 -18.28 16.04
CA ASP A 331 -18.64 -18.80 16.62
C ASP A 331 -17.84 -17.59 17.14
N LYS A 332 -17.55 -17.56 18.45
CA LYS A 332 -16.83 -16.43 19.06
C LYS A 332 -15.33 -16.61 18.78
N PRO A 333 -14.68 -15.74 17.98
CA PRO A 333 -13.23 -15.77 17.85
C PRO A 333 -12.57 -15.50 19.20
N THR A 334 -11.38 -16.08 19.41
CA THR A 334 -10.54 -15.90 20.61
C THR A 334 -10.22 -14.42 20.84
N ILE A 335 -10.09 -13.62 19.78
CA ILE A 335 -9.94 -12.15 19.79
C ILE A 335 -11.18 -11.54 19.12
N ASP A 336 -11.88 -10.66 19.83
CA ASP A 336 -13.11 -10.02 19.35
C ASP A 336 -12.84 -8.52 19.18
N VAL A 337 -12.59 -8.12 17.93
CA VAL A 337 -12.22 -6.75 17.54
C VAL A 337 -13.34 -5.74 17.87
N TYR A 338 -14.58 -6.18 18.06
CA TYR A 338 -15.69 -5.30 18.45
C TYR A 338 -15.70 -4.97 19.95
N LYS A 339 -15.02 -5.78 20.78
CA LYS A 339 -14.95 -5.58 22.23
C LYS A 339 -13.71 -4.81 22.68
N SER A 340 -12.77 -4.55 21.77
CA SER A 340 -11.61 -3.72 22.04
C SER A 340 -12.05 -2.31 22.45
N GLU A 341 -11.29 -1.66 23.33
CA GLU A 341 -11.49 -0.25 23.60
C GLU A 341 -11.30 0.58 22.31
N ASP A 342 -11.91 1.76 22.28
CA ASP A 342 -11.88 2.67 21.14
C ASP A 342 -10.54 3.45 21.07
N THR A 343 -9.43 2.72 21.06
CA THR A 343 -8.09 3.27 20.81
C THR A 343 -7.89 3.60 19.33
N PHE A 344 -6.95 4.50 19.04
CA PHE A 344 -6.55 4.79 17.65
C PHE A 344 -6.01 3.53 16.95
N GLU A 345 -5.25 2.70 17.66
CA GLU A 345 -4.69 1.43 17.16
C GLU A 345 -5.78 0.44 16.75
N ALA A 346 -6.82 0.28 17.58
CA ALA A 346 -7.94 -0.56 17.26
C ALA A 346 -8.74 -0.01 16.05
N LEU A 347 -8.89 1.32 15.95
CA LEU A 347 -9.52 1.94 14.78
C LEU A 347 -8.70 1.71 13.51
N MET A 348 -7.39 1.89 13.56
CA MET A 348 -6.48 1.62 12.44
C MET A 348 -6.60 0.17 11.96
N TRP A 349 -6.58 -0.80 12.89
CA TRP A 349 -6.79 -2.20 12.54
C TRP A 349 -8.18 -2.46 11.95
N LYS A 350 -9.25 -1.83 12.47
CA LYS A 350 -10.60 -1.93 11.90
C LYS A 350 -10.64 -1.45 10.45
N LEU A 351 -10.01 -0.32 10.14
CA LEU A 351 -9.93 0.21 8.76
C LEU A 351 -9.12 -0.72 7.85
N VAL A 352 -7.94 -1.16 8.30
CA VAL A 352 -7.04 -2.03 7.51
C VAL A 352 -7.62 -3.43 7.32
N SER A 353 -8.35 -3.97 8.29
CA SER A 353 -9.02 -5.27 8.17
C SER A 353 -10.20 -5.24 7.19
N LEU A 354 -10.87 -4.09 7.01
CA LEU A 354 -11.83 -3.93 5.91
C LEU A 354 -11.12 -4.03 4.54
N ASP A 355 -9.97 -3.39 4.38
CA ASP A 355 -9.16 -3.51 3.16
C ASP A 355 -8.76 -4.97 2.91
N ARG A 356 -8.25 -5.66 3.94
CA ARG A 356 -7.93 -7.10 3.88
C ARG A 356 -9.11 -7.95 3.41
N ASP A 357 -10.29 -7.69 3.96
CA ASP A 357 -11.51 -8.44 3.61
C ASP A 357 -11.97 -8.18 2.16
N LEU A 358 -11.57 -7.05 1.55
CA LEU A 358 -11.79 -6.72 0.14
C LEU A 358 -10.70 -7.30 -0.77
N GLU A 359 -9.43 -7.29 -0.35
CA GLU A 359 -8.24 -7.73 -1.12
C GLU A 359 -8.42 -9.12 -1.74
N ARG A 360 -9.03 -10.07 -1.00
CA ARG A 360 -9.28 -11.44 -1.50
C ARG A 360 -10.01 -11.49 -2.85
N TYR A 361 -10.83 -10.49 -3.16
CA TYR A 361 -11.59 -10.41 -4.42
C TYR A 361 -10.78 -9.80 -5.57
N PHE A 362 -9.64 -9.18 -5.28
CA PHE A 362 -8.67 -8.77 -6.28
C PHE A 362 -7.74 -9.93 -6.66
N VAL A 363 -7.37 -10.75 -5.69
CA VAL A 363 -6.49 -11.93 -5.90
C VAL A 363 -7.24 -13.10 -6.55
N GLN A 364 -8.46 -13.39 -6.10
CA GLN A 364 -9.25 -14.51 -6.59
C GLN A 364 -10.25 -14.06 -7.66
N PRO A 365 -10.55 -14.90 -8.67
CA PRO A 365 -11.58 -14.59 -9.67
C PRO A 365 -13.01 -14.68 -9.09
N SER A 366 -13.15 -14.81 -7.77
CA SER A 366 -14.43 -14.94 -7.11
C SER A 366 -15.12 -13.58 -7.02
N LYS A 367 -16.40 -13.54 -7.38
CA LYS A 367 -17.18 -12.32 -7.32
C LYS A 367 -17.59 -12.05 -5.85
N PRO A 368 -17.34 -10.84 -5.30
CA PRO A 368 -17.80 -10.49 -3.95
C PRO A 368 -19.33 -10.58 -3.86
N PRO A 369 -19.93 -11.11 -2.78
CA PRO A 369 -21.38 -11.04 -2.59
C PRO A 369 -21.85 -9.59 -2.39
N LEU A 370 -23.02 -9.22 -2.96
CA LEU A 370 -23.59 -7.87 -2.77
C LEU A 370 -23.79 -7.50 -1.31
N ARG A 371 -24.19 -8.47 -0.47
CA ARG A 371 -24.34 -8.27 0.98
C ARG A 371 -23.03 -7.90 1.65
N THR A 372 -21.91 -8.42 1.17
CA THR A 372 -20.58 -8.08 1.69
C THR A 372 -20.23 -6.63 1.35
N ILE A 373 -20.49 -6.20 0.10
CA ILE A 373 -20.29 -4.81 -0.33
C ILE A 373 -21.17 -3.86 0.49
N GLU A 374 -22.47 -4.17 0.65
CA GLU A 374 -23.40 -3.37 1.45
C GLU A 374 -22.97 -3.30 2.93
N ALA A 375 -22.49 -4.41 3.49
CA ALA A 375 -22.00 -4.46 4.87
C ALA A 375 -20.75 -3.59 5.05
N VAL A 376 -19.78 -3.67 4.13
CA VAL A 376 -18.58 -2.82 4.16
C VAL A 376 -18.98 -1.35 4.02
N GLN A 377 -19.86 -1.01 3.08
CA GLN A 377 -20.32 0.37 2.89
C GLN A 377 -21.00 0.93 4.17
N LYS A 378 -21.80 0.13 4.86
CA LYS A 378 -22.39 0.53 6.14
C LYS A 378 -21.33 0.75 7.22
N GLN A 379 -20.30 -0.11 7.30
CA GLN A 379 -19.20 0.08 8.24
C GLN A 379 -18.37 1.33 7.93
N THR A 380 -18.11 1.63 6.66
CA THR A 380 -17.37 2.85 6.28
C THR A 380 -18.14 4.12 6.65
N GLU A 381 -19.48 4.12 6.54
CA GLU A 381 -20.33 5.21 7.01
C GLU A 381 -20.25 5.41 8.54
N ILE A 382 -20.27 4.32 9.32
CA ILE A 382 -20.11 4.36 10.77
C ILE A 382 -18.74 4.94 11.15
N PHE A 383 -17.67 4.43 10.53
CA PHE A 383 -16.31 4.90 10.81
C PHE A 383 -16.10 6.34 10.36
N ARG A 384 -16.71 6.78 9.25
CA ARG A 384 -16.71 8.19 8.85
C ARG A 384 -17.29 9.08 9.93
N HIS A 385 -18.46 8.72 10.47
CA HIS A 385 -19.08 9.48 11.54
C HIS A 385 -18.16 9.51 12.77
N LYS A 386 -17.61 8.36 13.18
CA LYS A 386 -16.70 8.27 14.32
C LYS A 386 -15.47 9.17 14.14
N ILE A 387 -14.81 9.13 12.98
CA ILE A 387 -13.65 9.97 12.67
C ILE A 387 -14.02 11.45 12.64
N SER A 388 -15.22 11.81 12.16
CA SER A 388 -15.67 13.20 12.15
C SER A 388 -15.83 13.80 13.55
N MET A 389 -16.14 12.96 14.55
CA MET A 389 -16.26 13.34 15.96
C MET A 389 -14.92 13.49 16.68
N TYR A 390 -13.79 13.03 16.10
CA TYR A 390 -12.47 13.27 16.68
C TYR A 390 -12.13 14.76 16.62
N ASP A 391 -11.78 15.34 17.77
CA ASP A 391 -11.32 16.71 17.84
C ASP A 391 -9.84 16.81 17.44
N ALA A 392 -9.59 17.32 16.23
CA ALA A 392 -8.23 17.52 15.72
C ALA A 392 -7.58 18.81 16.23
N TYR A 393 -8.28 19.62 17.02
CA TYR A 393 -7.71 20.85 17.56
C TYR A 393 -6.95 20.62 18.87
N GLU A 394 -7.04 19.43 19.46
CA GLU A 394 -6.41 19.12 20.75
C GLU A 394 -4.87 19.06 20.67
N SER A 395 -4.31 18.50 19.60
CA SER A 395 -2.85 18.40 19.41
C SER A 395 -2.46 18.12 17.96
N THR A 396 -1.21 18.40 17.59
CA THR A 396 -0.58 18.02 16.32
C THR A 396 -0.58 16.51 16.09
N SER A 397 -0.37 15.71 17.14
CA SER A 397 -0.52 14.25 17.11
C SER A 397 -1.95 13.82 16.76
N SER A 398 -2.98 14.45 17.36
CA SER A 398 -4.39 14.18 17.02
C SER A 398 -4.71 14.53 15.57
N LYS A 399 -4.12 15.61 15.02
CA LYS A 399 -4.24 15.93 13.59
C LYS A 399 -3.67 14.83 12.70
N LEU A 400 -2.51 14.28 13.05
CA LEU A 400 -1.90 13.16 12.33
C LEU A 400 -2.81 11.93 12.37
N GLU A 401 -3.32 11.55 13.55
CA GLU A 401 -4.23 10.41 13.72
C GLU A 401 -5.51 10.57 12.90
N LYS A 402 -6.14 11.74 12.97
CA LYS A 402 -7.35 12.05 12.17
C LYS A 402 -7.06 12.01 10.68
N PHE A 403 -5.92 12.56 10.24
CA PHE A 403 -5.49 12.51 8.84
C PHE A 403 -5.35 11.05 8.37
N LEU A 404 -4.59 10.23 9.10
CA LEU A 404 -4.36 8.83 8.75
C LEU A 404 -5.66 8.03 8.71
N ALA A 405 -6.53 8.17 9.72
CA ALA A 405 -7.81 7.48 9.75
C ALA A 405 -8.72 7.90 8.58
N THR A 406 -8.77 9.20 8.28
CA THR A 406 -9.57 9.74 7.16
C THR A 406 -9.05 9.24 5.82
N PHE A 407 -7.72 9.25 5.62
CA PHE A 407 -7.09 8.80 4.39
C PHE A 407 -7.29 7.30 4.17
N LEU A 408 -7.05 6.46 5.19
CA LEU A 408 -7.23 5.02 5.09
C LEU A 408 -8.69 4.64 4.85
N LEU A 409 -9.64 5.32 5.48
CA LEU A 409 -11.06 5.12 5.19
C LEU A 409 -11.39 5.46 3.73
N GLY A 410 -10.87 6.58 3.22
CA GLY A 410 -11.02 6.97 1.80
C GLY A 410 -10.41 5.94 0.84
N ALA A 411 -9.28 5.34 1.20
CA ALA A 411 -8.64 4.28 0.43
C ALA A 411 -9.50 3.00 0.39
N VAL A 412 -10.06 2.58 1.53
CA VAL A 412 -10.98 1.42 1.61
C VAL A 412 -12.22 1.67 0.73
N GLU A 413 -12.80 2.86 0.79
CA GLU A 413 -13.96 3.20 -0.03
C GLU A 413 -13.64 3.27 -1.52
N TRP A 414 -12.46 3.78 -1.87
CA TRP A 414 -11.98 3.75 -3.24
C TRP A 414 -11.91 2.32 -3.75
N ARG A 415 -11.31 1.39 -3.01
CA ARG A 415 -11.26 -0.03 -3.39
C ARG A 415 -12.62 -0.71 -3.43
N LEU A 416 -13.52 -0.35 -2.52
CA LEU A 416 -14.91 -0.83 -2.54
C LEU A 416 -15.60 -0.44 -3.86
N PHE A 417 -15.49 0.83 -4.27
CA PHE A 417 -16.08 1.30 -5.53
C PHE A 417 -15.37 0.73 -6.77
N GLN A 418 -14.10 0.37 -6.64
CA GLN A 418 -13.35 -0.35 -7.67
C GLN A 418 -13.91 -1.75 -7.87
N LEU A 419 -14.16 -2.52 -6.80
CA LEU A 419 -14.81 -3.84 -6.89
C LEU A 419 -16.22 -3.74 -7.48
N ASP A 420 -16.98 -2.71 -7.11
CA ASP A 420 -18.28 -2.44 -7.72
C ASP A 420 -18.16 -2.19 -9.23
N LEU A 421 -17.15 -1.44 -9.66
CA LEU A 421 -16.87 -1.20 -11.08
C LEU A 421 -16.50 -2.50 -11.80
N LEU A 422 -15.56 -3.28 -11.24
CA LEU A 422 -15.04 -4.52 -11.83
C LEU A 422 -16.13 -5.58 -11.99
N HIS A 423 -16.97 -5.80 -10.97
CA HIS A 423 -17.88 -6.95 -10.95
C HIS A 423 -19.35 -6.63 -11.20
N TYR A 424 -19.79 -5.41 -10.92
CA TYR A 424 -21.19 -5.01 -10.98
C TYR A 424 -21.49 -3.93 -12.02
N ASP A 425 -20.48 -3.17 -12.45
CA ASP A 425 -20.58 -2.10 -13.42
C ASP A 425 -21.81 -1.21 -13.15
N THR A 426 -21.90 -0.73 -11.90
CA THR A 426 -22.95 0.21 -11.56
C THR A 426 -22.60 1.57 -12.18
N ALA A 427 -23.57 2.23 -12.81
CA ALA A 427 -23.36 3.49 -13.53
C ALA A 427 -22.79 4.63 -12.65
N ARG A 428 -22.71 4.44 -11.32
CA ARG A 428 -22.19 5.41 -10.36
C ARG A 428 -20.80 5.07 -9.82
N SER A 429 -20.22 3.90 -10.13
CA SER A 429 -18.95 3.45 -9.55
C SER A 429 -17.76 4.31 -9.96
N LEU A 430 -17.60 4.61 -11.26
CA LEU A 430 -16.48 5.42 -11.75
C LEU A 430 -16.51 6.88 -11.23
N PRO A 431 -17.65 7.61 -11.25
CA PRO A 431 -17.72 8.93 -10.63
C PRO A 431 -17.36 8.92 -9.13
N LYS A 432 -17.77 7.87 -8.40
CA LYS A 432 -17.40 7.73 -6.98
C LYS A 432 -15.89 7.50 -6.78
N LEU A 433 -15.25 6.70 -7.64
CA LEU A 433 -13.78 6.52 -7.63
C LEU A 433 -13.04 7.84 -7.86
N VAL A 434 -13.47 8.61 -8.87
CA VAL A 434 -12.93 9.93 -9.18
C VAL A 434 -13.11 10.87 -7.98
N GLN A 435 -14.30 10.90 -7.38
CA GLN A 435 -14.58 11.70 -6.19
C GLN A 435 -13.66 11.33 -5.01
N GLN A 436 -13.49 10.04 -4.71
CA GLN A 436 -12.62 9.61 -3.61
C GLN A 436 -11.14 9.93 -3.85
N THR A 437 -10.72 9.88 -5.12
CA THR A 437 -9.36 10.29 -5.49
C THR A 437 -9.17 11.79 -5.29
N LYS A 438 -10.15 12.61 -5.70
CA LYS A 438 -10.15 14.07 -5.45
C LYS A 438 -10.11 14.37 -3.95
N VAL A 439 -10.90 13.68 -3.14
CA VAL A 439 -10.86 13.83 -1.67
C VAL A 439 -9.46 13.51 -1.13
N SER A 440 -8.84 12.43 -1.59
CA SER A 440 -7.48 12.05 -1.19
C SER A 440 -6.45 13.13 -1.57
N VAL A 441 -6.53 13.67 -2.79
CA VAL A 441 -5.68 14.79 -3.24
C VAL A 441 -5.88 16.03 -2.37
N THR A 442 -7.13 16.41 -2.08
CA THR A 442 -7.43 17.56 -1.21
C THR A 442 -6.87 17.38 0.20
N LEU A 443 -6.90 16.17 0.77
CA LEU A 443 -6.30 15.90 2.07
C LEU A 443 -4.77 16.12 2.05
N ILE A 444 -4.08 15.65 1.01
CA ILE A 444 -2.64 15.81 0.84
C ILE A 444 -2.25 17.29 0.67
N LEU A 445 -2.98 18.01 -0.19
CA LEU A 445 -2.76 19.45 -0.40
C LEU A 445 -3.08 20.27 0.86
N GLY A 446 -4.11 19.89 1.60
CA GLY A 446 -4.46 20.49 2.89
C GLY A 446 -3.32 20.38 3.90
N ASN A 447 -2.66 19.22 3.99
CA ASN A 447 -1.48 19.05 4.84
C ASN A 447 -0.32 19.94 4.41
N MET A 448 -0.10 20.11 3.10
CA MET A 448 0.95 20.99 2.57
C MET A 448 0.67 22.47 2.91
N ALA A 449 -0.58 22.90 2.78
CA ALA A 449 -0.98 24.27 3.09
C ALA A 449 -0.91 24.61 4.60
N ASN A 450 -1.15 23.62 5.47
CA ASN A 450 -1.23 23.81 6.92
C ASN A 450 0.09 23.57 7.66
N GLY A 451 1.22 23.41 6.97
CA GLY A 451 2.52 23.13 7.58
C GLY A 451 2.71 21.70 8.09
N SER A 452 1.82 20.77 7.72
CA SER A 452 1.84 19.35 8.10
C SER A 452 2.28 18.44 6.95
N ALA A 453 3.08 18.96 6.00
CA ALA A 453 3.50 18.24 4.80
C ALA A 453 4.27 16.94 5.10
N ALA A 454 4.93 16.86 6.27
CA ALA A 454 5.63 15.66 6.73
C ALA A 454 4.72 14.43 6.78
N TYR A 455 3.45 14.58 7.15
CA TYR A 455 2.50 13.47 7.29
C TYR A 455 2.27 12.73 5.96
N ASN A 456 2.38 13.46 4.85
CA ASN A 456 2.23 12.89 3.51
C ASN A 456 3.35 11.90 3.16
N LYS A 457 4.51 11.93 3.86
CA LYS A 457 5.65 11.05 3.61
C LYS A 457 5.43 9.61 4.10
N PHE A 458 4.35 9.34 4.83
CA PHE A 458 4.04 8.00 5.31
C PHE A 458 3.93 7.02 4.12
N PRO A 459 4.73 5.93 4.07
CA PRO A 459 4.85 5.10 2.86
C PRO A 459 3.53 4.55 2.33
N ILE A 460 2.58 4.20 3.21
CA ILE A 460 1.27 3.68 2.82
C ILE A 460 0.42 4.76 2.13
N VAL A 461 0.51 6.02 2.59
CA VAL A 461 -0.21 7.15 1.98
C VAL A 461 0.27 7.36 0.55
N THR A 462 1.58 7.48 0.35
CA THR A 462 2.17 7.72 -0.97
C THR A 462 1.96 6.54 -1.92
N THR A 463 2.14 5.30 -1.44
CA THR A 463 1.95 4.09 -2.26
C THR A 463 0.49 3.94 -2.69
N THR A 464 -0.46 4.23 -1.80
CA THR A 464 -1.90 4.18 -2.10
C THR A 464 -2.27 5.25 -3.12
N LEU A 465 -1.80 6.49 -2.94
CA LEU A 465 -2.02 7.56 -3.90
C LEU A 465 -1.41 7.23 -5.27
N ALA A 466 -0.25 6.56 -5.29
CA ALA A 466 0.40 6.14 -6.53
C ALA A 466 -0.40 5.05 -7.25
N LYS A 467 -1.01 4.11 -6.52
CA LYS A 467 -1.95 3.12 -7.09
C LYS A 467 -3.19 3.79 -7.69
N MET A 468 -3.75 4.81 -7.02
CA MET A 468 -4.85 5.61 -7.59
C MET A 468 -4.42 6.31 -8.88
N TYR A 469 -3.21 6.89 -8.92
CA TYR A 469 -2.65 7.51 -10.12
C TYR A 469 -2.44 6.51 -11.26
N ALA A 470 -1.94 5.31 -10.97
CA ALA A 470 -1.81 4.23 -11.94
C ALA A 470 -3.17 3.79 -12.51
N PHE A 471 -4.21 3.68 -11.67
CA PHE A 471 -5.57 3.33 -12.12
C PHE A 471 -6.16 4.38 -13.07
N HIS A 472 -6.06 5.66 -12.71
CA HIS A 472 -6.54 6.73 -13.58
C HIS A 472 -5.72 6.84 -14.86
N SER A 473 -4.42 6.52 -14.81
CA SER A 473 -3.54 6.49 -15.99
C SER A 473 -3.92 5.35 -16.92
N PHE A 474 -4.25 4.18 -16.36
CA PHE A 474 -4.82 3.06 -17.13
C PHE A 474 -6.15 3.45 -17.77
N CYS A 475 -7.09 4.03 -17.01
CA CYS A 475 -8.38 4.51 -17.53
C CYS A 475 -8.18 5.55 -18.66
N PHE A 476 -7.15 6.38 -18.56
CA PHE A 476 -6.79 7.38 -19.56
C PHE A 476 -6.33 6.77 -20.88
N VAL A 477 -5.70 5.60 -20.91
CA VAL A 477 -5.33 4.93 -22.17
C VAL A 477 -6.57 4.69 -23.04
N PHE A 478 -7.65 4.22 -22.42
CA PHE A 478 -8.82 3.71 -23.14
C PHE A 478 -10.01 4.68 -23.17
N SER A 479 -10.04 5.69 -22.29
CA SER A 479 -11.15 6.65 -22.19
C SER A 479 -10.72 8.09 -22.51
N ASN A 480 -11.61 8.84 -23.16
CA ASN A 480 -11.44 10.26 -23.46
C ASN A 480 -12.19 11.16 -22.44
N SER A 481 -12.15 10.80 -21.15
CA SER A 481 -12.77 11.60 -20.10
C SER A 481 -11.89 12.82 -19.76
N ALA A 482 -12.41 14.03 -20.00
CA ALA A 482 -11.73 15.27 -19.63
C ALA A 482 -11.56 15.41 -18.10
N GLU A 483 -12.52 14.89 -17.31
CA GLU A 483 -12.43 14.90 -15.85
C GLU A 483 -11.26 14.03 -15.35
N ASN A 484 -11.05 12.87 -15.98
CA ASN A 484 -9.94 11.98 -15.64
C ASN A 484 -8.58 12.58 -16.08
N GLU A 485 -8.55 13.26 -17.22
CA GLU A 485 -7.36 13.95 -17.71
C GLU A 485 -6.92 15.08 -16.78
N GLN A 486 -7.86 15.90 -16.29
CA GLN A 486 -7.57 16.92 -15.28
C GLN A 486 -7.02 16.27 -13.99
N LEU A 487 -7.69 15.22 -13.50
CA LEU A 487 -7.27 14.54 -12.28
C LEU A 487 -5.86 13.95 -12.38
N LEU A 488 -5.45 13.47 -13.56
CA LEU A 488 -4.08 13.02 -13.80
C LEU A 488 -3.06 14.16 -13.76
N GLY A 489 -3.43 15.34 -14.27
CA GLY A 489 -2.64 16.56 -14.12
C GLY A 489 -2.43 16.89 -12.64
N ASP A 490 -3.52 16.94 -11.87
CA ASP A 490 -3.51 17.24 -10.44
C ASP A 490 -2.63 16.23 -9.67
N LEU A 491 -2.77 14.93 -9.94
CA LEU A 491 -1.96 13.89 -9.31
C LEU A 491 -0.47 13.98 -9.69
N SER A 492 -0.17 14.30 -10.94
CA SER A 492 1.21 14.49 -11.40
C SER A 492 1.85 15.70 -10.72
N GLU A 493 1.11 16.79 -10.52
CA GLU A 493 1.57 17.99 -9.82
C GLU A 493 1.79 17.71 -8.33
N VAL A 494 0.88 16.98 -7.68
CA VAL A 494 1.06 16.54 -6.28
C VAL A 494 2.35 15.75 -6.14
N PHE A 495 2.60 14.76 -7.00
CA PHE A 495 3.84 13.97 -6.92
C PHE A 495 5.11 14.75 -7.28
N ALA A 496 5.00 15.81 -8.09
CA ALA A 496 6.13 16.70 -8.36
C ALA A 496 6.55 17.51 -7.12
N ASN A 497 5.60 17.79 -6.21
CA ASN A 497 5.84 18.56 -4.99
C ASN A 497 6.07 17.70 -3.74
N LEU A 498 5.90 16.38 -3.82
CA LEU A 498 6.16 15.45 -2.71
C LEU A 498 7.61 14.94 -2.76
N GLU A 499 8.25 14.88 -1.59
CA GLU A 499 9.55 14.21 -1.42
C GLU A 499 9.40 12.69 -1.49
N ILE A 500 9.50 12.12 -2.69
CA ILE A 500 9.33 10.67 -2.94
C ILE A 500 10.64 9.93 -3.26
N ASN A 501 11.79 10.61 -3.22
CA ASN A 501 13.08 10.06 -3.65
C ASN A 501 13.45 8.78 -2.88
N SER A 502 13.21 8.76 -1.56
CA SER A 502 13.49 7.62 -0.68
C SER A 502 12.43 6.51 -0.74
N LEU A 503 11.31 6.72 -1.47
CA LEU A 503 10.15 5.83 -1.51
C LEU A 503 10.16 5.01 -2.80
N VAL A 504 10.97 3.95 -2.82
CA VAL A 504 11.25 3.11 -3.99
C VAL A 504 9.97 2.59 -4.65
N ALA A 505 9.07 1.98 -3.89
CA ALA A 505 7.84 1.42 -4.42
C ALA A 505 6.95 2.50 -5.09
N THR A 506 6.82 3.66 -4.45
CA THR A 506 6.08 4.82 -4.97
C THR A 506 6.67 5.29 -6.29
N ARG A 507 8.01 5.41 -6.39
CA ARG A 507 8.69 5.80 -7.65
C ARG A 507 8.46 4.80 -8.77
N LYS A 508 8.52 3.50 -8.48
CA LYS A 508 8.23 2.44 -9.46
C LYS A 508 6.80 2.57 -9.99
N ILE A 509 5.81 2.71 -9.11
CA ILE A 509 4.40 2.86 -9.50
C ILE A 509 4.16 4.13 -10.32
N ILE A 510 4.78 5.26 -9.96
CA ILE A 510 4.68 6.51 -10.73
C ILE A 510 5.31 6.35 -12.12
N SER A 511 6.43 5.65 -12.22
CA SER A 511 7.09 5.38 -13.51
C SER A 511 6.22 4.49 -14.40
N LEU A 512 5.56 3.47 -13.82
CA LEU A 512 4.54 2.66 -14.51
C LEU A 512 3.33 3.50 -14.94
N ALA A 513 2.87 4.42 -14.08
CA ALA A 513 1.78 5.35 -14.42
C ALA A 513 2.15 6.24 -15.61
N ARG A 514 3.38 6.75 -15.67
CA ARG A 514 3.90 7.50 -16.82
C ARG A 514 4.01 6.63 -18.08
N ARG A 515 4.40 5.35 -17.95
CA ARG A 515 4.41 4.39 -19.06
C ARG A 515 3.01 4.20 -19.67
N PHE A 516 1.93 4.25 -18.88
CA PHE A 516 0.56 4.24 -19.42
C PHE A 516 0.27 5.46 -20.31
N VAL A 517 0.77 6.65 -19.95
CA VAL A 517 0.58 7.86 -20.78
C VAL A 517 1.22 7.68 -22.16
N GLU A 518 2.37 7.01 -22.24
CA GLU A 518 3.02 6.65 -23.51
C GLU A 518 2.24 5.56 -24.26
N LEU A 519 1.69 4.57 -23.55
CA LEU A 519 0.79 3.56 -24.14
C LEU A 519 -0.46 4.18 -24.76
N ARG A 520 -0.98 5.31 -24.25
CA ARG A 520 -2.11 6.03 -24.88
C ARG A 520 -1.75 6.55 -26.27
N LYS A 521 -0.51 7.01 -26.50
CA LYS A 521 -0.06 7.45 -27.82
C LYS A 521 -0.09 6.28 -28.80
N LEU A 522 0.39 5.12 -28.36
CA LEU A 522 0.35 3.87 -29.13
C LEU A 522 -1.08 3.43 -29.44
N TRP A 523 -1.95 3.40 -28.42
CA TRP A 523 -3.38 3.07 -28.54
C TRP A 523 -4.12 3.94 -29.57
N ARG A 524 -3.81 5.24 -29.61
CA ARG A 524 -4.44 6.18 -30.56
C ARG A 524 -3.89 6.06 -31.98
N SER A 525 -2.62 5.69 -32.12
CA SER A 525 -1.95 5.59 -33.42
C SER A 525 -2.38 4.36 -34.24
N ILE A 526 -2.75 3.26 -33.56
CA ILE A 526 -3.07 1.99 -34.20
C ILE A 526 -4.59 1.80 -34.22
N LYS A 527 -5.16 1.73 -35.43
CA LYS A 527 -6.57 1.38 -35.59
C LYS A 527 -6.70 -0.11 -35.86
N VAL A 528 -7.24 -0.86 -34.91
CA VAL A 528 -7.63 -2.26 -35.14
C VAL A 528 -8.88 -2.28 -36.02
N LEU A 529 -8.75 -2.78 -37.24
CA LEU A 529 -9.80 -2.75 -38.27
C LEU A 529 -10.97 -3.72 -37.97
N ASP A 530 -10.78 -4.71 -37.09
CA ASP A 530 -11.79 -5.71 -36.72
C ASP A 530 -12.17 -5.68 -35.23
N LYS A 531 -13.45 -5.41 -34.93
CA LYS A 531 -14.01 -5.49 -33.57
C LYS A 531 -14.01 -6.91 -32.97
N VAL A 532 -13.78 -7.94 -33.80
CA VAL A 532 -13.65 -9.33 -33.36
C VAL A 532 -12.25 -9.62 -32.80
N HIS A 533 -11.27 -8.76 -33.09
CA HIS A 533 -9.85 -8.90 -32.74
C HIS A 533 -9.34 -7.73 -31.89
N GLN A 534 -10.21 -7.05 -31.12
CA GLN A 534 -9.79 -5.96 -30.23
C GLN A 534 -8.74 -6.42 -29.20
N ASP A 535 -8.75 -7.71 -28.81
CA ASP A 535 -7.77 -8.34 -27.93
C ASP A 535 -6.37 -8.47 -28.56
N ASP A 536 -6.24 -8.34 -29.88
CA ASP A 536 -4.96 -8.39 -30.62
C ASP A 536 -4.31 -7.00 -30.76
N HIS A 537 -4.61 -6.05 -29.87
CA HIS A 537 -3.95 -4.73 -29.86
C HIS A 537 -2.55 -4.81 -29.19
N PRO A 538 -1.49 -4.18 -29.74
CA PRO A 538 -0.15 -4.21 -29.14
C PRO A 538 -0.11 -3.81 -27.67
N VAL A 539 -0.82 -2.74 -27.29
CA VAL A 539 -0.99 -2.31 -25.89
C VAL A 539 -1.51 -3.43 -24.98
N ILE A 540 -2.52 -4.20 -25.40
CA ILE A 540 -3.04 -5.30 -24.58
C ILE A 540 -1.97 -6.40 -24.41
N LYS A 541 -1.23 -6.72 -25.49
CA LYS A 541 -0.16 -7.71 -25.40
C LYS A 541 1.02 -7.24 -24.54
N ILE A 542 1.36 -5.94 -24.56
CA ILE A 542 2.37 -5.35 -23.67
C ILE A 542 1.95 -5.55 -22.21
N LEU A 543 0.71 -5.19 -21.85
CA LEU A 543 0.21 -5.36 -20.48
C LEU A 543 0.18 -6.82 -20.04
N GLN A 544 -0.21 -7.73 -20.93
CA GLN A 544 -0.16 -9.18 -20.67
C GLN A 544 1.28 -9.67 -20.48
N SER A 545 2.22 -9.18 -21.29
CA SER A 545 3.64 -9.51 -21.18
C SER A 545 4.25 -9.01 -19.86
N ASP A 546 3.85 -7.83 -19.39
CA ASP A 546 4.29 -7.29 -18.09
C ASP A 546 3.82 -8.22 -16.94
N ILE A 547 2.55 -8.66 -16.97
CA ILE A 547 1.97 -9.60 -16.01
C ILE A 547 2.68 -10.97 -16.07
N GLU A 548 2.88 -11.51 -17.28
CA GLU A 548 3.60 -12.77 -17.53
C GLU A 548 5.03 -12.69 -16.98
N THR A 549 5.71 -11.55 -17.18
CA THR A 549 7.08 -11.34 -16.69
C THR A 549 7.13 -11.45 -15.18
N VAL A 550 6.32 -10.69 -14.44
CA VAL A 550 6.35 -10.73 -12.96
C VAL A 550 5.89 -12.08 -12.41
N SER A 551 4.80 -12.63 -12.96
CA SER A 551 4.30 -13.94 -12.51
C SER A 551 5.32 -15.07 -12.76
N SER A 552 6.10 -15.00 -13.84
CA SER A 552 7.17 -15.95 -14.13
C SER A 552 8.37 -15.82 -13.18
N LEU A 553 8.67 -14.62 -12.69
CA LEU A 553 9.72 -14.42 -11.69
C LEU A 553 9.33 -15.10 -10.37
N TYR A 554 8.08 -14.98 -9.94
CA TYR A 554 7.59 -15.66 -8.74
C TYR A 554 7.43 -17.18 -8.88
N SER A 555 7.13 -17.69 -10.09
CA SER A 555 7.11 -19.15 -10.32
C SER A 555 8.51 -19.76 -10.31
N ARG A 556 9.54 -19.04 -10.78
CA ARG A 556 10.95 -19.46 -10.71
C ARG A 556 11.46 -19.49 -9.27
N VAL A 557 11.08 -18.51 -8.44
CA VAL A 557 11.45 -18.46 -7.01
C VAL A 557 10.78 -19.59 -6.20
N SER A 558 9.60 -20.05 -6.59
CA SER A 558 8.89 -21.14 -5.90
C SER A 558 9.29 -22.56 -6.35
N GLY A 559 10.23 -22.71 -7.28
CA GLY A 559 10.70 -24.02 -7.78
C GLY A 559 9.65 -24.84 -8.55
N VAL A 560 8.44 -24.31 -8.71
CA VAL A 560 7.36 -24.94 -9.48
C VAL A 560 7.45 -24.40 -10.90
N ALA A 561 8.12 -25.14 -11.78
CA ALA A 561 7.96 -24.96 -13.21
C ALA A 561 6.47 -25.11 -13.53
N ARG A 562 5.78 -24.00 -13.78
CA ARG A 562 4.55 -24.07 -14.56
C ARG A 562 4.99 -24.53 -15.94
N ASP A 563 4.54 -25.71 -16.34
CA ASP A 563 4.50 -26.06 -17.75
C ASP A 563 3.83 -24.87 -18.45
N ASN A 564 4.61 -24.19 -19.26
CA ASN A 564 4.10 -23.26 -20.25
C ASN A 564 3.27 -24.11 -21.20
N ASP A 565 2.00 -24.34 -20.85
CA ASP A 565 0.98 -24.63 -21.85
C ASP A 565 1.04 -23.44 -22.79
N SER A 566 1.78 -23.62 -23.89
CA SER A 566 1.88 -22.68 -24.98
C SER A 566 0.46 -22.39 -25.41
N ILE A 567 -0.06 -21.24 -24.98
CA ILE A 567 -1.19 -20.60 -25.63
C ILE A 567 -0.79 -20.59 -27.10
N SER A 568 -1.56 -21.29 -27.92
CA SER A 568 -1.28 -21.44 -29.35
C SER A 568 -1.05 -20.05 -29.95
N ASP A 569 0.22 -19.67 -30.10
CA ASP A 569 0.60 -18.43 -30.75
C ASP A 569 0.23 -18.63 -32.21
N ARG A 570 -0.92 -18.06 -32.59
CA ARG A 570 -1.19 -17.83 -34.00
C ARG A 570 -0.03 -16.96 -34.50
N PRO A 571 0.55 -17.25 -35.68
CA PRO A 571 1.63 -16.43 -36.20
C PRO A 571 1.16 -14.98 -36.32
N LYS A 572 1.63 -14.12 -35.41
CA LYS A 572 1.38 -12.68 -35.43
C LYS A 572 2.29 -12.05 -36.48
N SER A 573 1.88 -10.92 -37.06
CA SER A 573 2.71 -10.28 -38.09
C SER A 573 4.04 -9.82 -37.51
N GLN A 574 5.13 -9.91 -38.28
CA GLN A 574 6.45 -9.40 -37.83
C GLN A 574 6.41 -7.91 -37.47
N GLU A 575 5.49 -7.15 -38.07
CA GLU A 575 5.27 -5.73 -37.77
C GLU A 575 4.69 -5.53 -36.36
N PHE A 576 3.76 -6.40 -35.95
CA PHE A 576 3.18 -6.39 -34.60
C PHE A 576 4.26 -6.58 -33.53
N GLU A 577 5.13 -7.58 -33.69
CA GLU A 577 6.22 -7.83 -32.74
C GLU A 577 7.26 -6.70 -32.72
N ARG A 578 7.56 -6.09 -33.88
CA ARG A 578 8.47 -4.94 -33.95
C ARG A 578 7.95 -3.76 -33.14
N ILE A 579 6.64 -3.47 -33.20
CA ILE A 579 6.02 -2.38 -32.44
C ILE A 579 6.13 -2.63 -30.93
N VAL A 580 5.82 -3.85 -30.49
CA VAL A 580 5.93 -4.24 -29.07
C VAL A 580 7.38 -4.09 -28.58
N ARG A 581 8.35 -4.66 -29.30
CA ARG A 581 9.77 -4.57 -28.93
C ARG A 581 10.30 -3.13 -28.95
N ALA A 582 9.86 -2.32 -29.92
CA ALA A 582 10.24 -0.91 -29.99
C ALA A 582 9.75 -0.14 -28.76
N PHE A 583 8.50 -0.38 -28.34
CA PHE A 583 7.96 0.23 -27.13
C PHE A 583 8.74 -0.18 -25.87
N ASP A 584 8.99 -1.48 -25.68
CA ASP A 584 9.74 -1.98 -24.52
C ASP A 584 11.20 -1.51 -24.52
N SER A 585 11.83 -1.30 -25.69
CA SER A 585 13.18 -0.74 -25.75
C SER A 585 13.24 0.74 -25.33
N ALA A 586 12.18 1.51 -25.58
CA ALA A 586 12.11 2.93 -25.22
C ALA A 586 11.59 3.15 -23.79
N HIS A 587 10.71 2.26 -23.32
CA HIS A 587 10.04 2.32 -22.02
C HIS A 587 10.12 0.96 -21.33
N SER A 588 11.34 0.53 -21.02
CA SER A 588 11.65 -0.78 -20.43
C SER A 588 10.92 -0.98 -19.12
N PHE A 589 10.02 -1.98 -19.11
CA PHE A 589 9.34 -2.42 -17.90
C PHE A 589 10.34 -2.96 -16.86
N LYS A 590 11.38 -3.66 -17.34
CA LYS A 590 12.41 -4.24 -16.47
C LYS A 590 13.22 -3.16 -15.75
N ASP A 591 13.59 -2.09 -16.46
CA ASP A 591 14.38 -1.00 -15.86
C ASP A 591 13.59 -0.30 -14.75
N ILE A 592 12.26 -0.20 -14.89
CA ILE A 592 11.37 0.33 -13.86
C ILE A 592 11.31 -0.61 -12.65
N LEU A 593 11.28 -1.92 -12.85
CA LEU A 593 11.28 -2.88 -11.73
C LEU A 593 12.64 -2.95 -11.03
N ASP A 594 13.72 -2.79 -11.77
CA ASP A 594 15.11 -2.87 -11.26
C ASP A 594 15.59 -1.54 -10.66
N SER A 595 14.88 -0.42 -10.89
CA SER A 595 15.27 0.87 -10.31
C SER A 595 15.18 0.84 -8.78
N SER A 596 16.33 0.86 -8.11
CA SER A 596 16.47 0.96 -6.65
C SER A 596 16.20 2.35 -6.12
#